data_AF-A0A6M6BK06-F1
#
_entry.id   AF-A0A6M6BK06-F1
#
_cell.length_a   1.000
_cell.length_b   1.000
_cell.length_c   1.000
_cell.angle_alpha   90.00
_cell.angle_beta   90.00
_cell.angle_gamma   90.00
#
_symmetry.space_group_name_H-M   'P 1'
#
loop_
_entity.id
_entity.type
_entity.pdbx_description
1 polymer ?
#
loop_
_entity_poly.entity_id
_entity_poly.type
_entity_poly.pdbx_seq_one_letter_code
_entity_poly.pdbx_strand_id
1 'polypeptide(L)'
;MNIVNNTTSLRFLSFGLGATLLLSSSCTIFKSDLDSSNPVVAAQAQRVSDLRNQISDQQRVVNTEKAKLKSLEYQLKSAQQELKARKL
;
A
#
# COMPACT_ATOMS: atom_id res chain seq x y z
N MET A 1 32.98 14.41 -23.89
CA MET A 1 33.60 13.17 -24.41
C MET A 1 33.50 12.12 -23.31
N ASN A 2 32.88 10.97 -23.64
CA ASN A 2 32.73 9.70 -22.88
C ASN A 2 31.81 9.75 -21.64
N ILE A 3 30.57 9.23 -21.65
CA ILE A 3 30.06 7.85 -21.82
C ILE A 3 30.62 6.88 -20.77
N VAL A 4 29.78 6.49 -19.79
CA VAL A 4 29.69 5.18 -19.08
C VAL A 4 28.42 5.25 -18.19
N ASN A 5 27.51 4.29 -18.04
CA ASN A 5 27.07 3.13 -18.80
C ASN A 5 25.67 2.73 -18.29
N ASN A 6 24.91 2.19 -19.22
CA ASN A 6 23.67 1.44 -19.07
C ASN A 6 23.76 0.30 -18.02
N THR A 7 22.81 0.24 -17.07
CA THR A 7 22.41 -1.01 -16.41
C THR A 7 20.90 -1.05 -16.27
N THR A 8 20.27 -1.66 -17.27
CA THR A 8 18.96 -2.30 -17.23
C THR A 8 18.90 -3.32 -16.10
N SER A 9 18.09 -3.06 -15.07
CA SER A 9 17.52 -4.14 -14.25
C SER A 9 16.27 -3.67 -13.50
N LEU A 10 15.20 -3.37 -14.23
CA LEU A 10 13.86 -3.35 -13.65
C LEU A 10 13.39 -4.79 -13.47
N ARG A 11 13.80 -5.40 -12.35
CA ARG A 11 13.20 -6.63 -11.85
C ARG A 11 11.78 -6.28 -11.39
N PHE A 12 10.80 -6.55 -12.25
CA PHE A 12 9.39 -6.62 -11.87
C PHE A 12 9.21 -7.79 -10.91
N LEU A 13 9.28 -7.51 -9.60
CA LEU A 13 8.86 -8.44 -8.56
C LEU A 13 7.34 -8.45 -8.52
N SER A 14 6.76 -9.46 -9.15
CA SER A 14 5.39 -9.88 -8.90
C SER A 14 5.26 -10.32 -7.45
N PHE A 15 4.41 -9.63 -6.69
CA PHE A 15 3.81 -10.19 -5.49
C PHE A 15 2.31 -10.08 -5.65
N GLY A 16 1.74 -11.13 -6.25
CA GLY A 16 0.35 -11.45 -6.01
C GLY A 16 0.26 -11.97 -4.58
N LEU A 17 -0.45 -11.26 -3.72
CA LEU A 17 -0.97 -11.82 -2.47
C LEU A 17 -2.41 -11.33 -2.32
N GLY A 18 -3.32 -12.10 -2.91
CA GLY A 18 -4.71 -12.09 -2.49
C GLY A 18 -4.79 -12.72 -1.10
N ALA A 19 -5.24 -11.94 -0.12
CA ALA A 19 -5.62 -12.44 1.18
C ALA A 19 -6.84 -11.64 1.67
N THR A 20 -8.00 -11.99 1.14
CA THR A 20 -9.29 -11.62 1.71
C THR A 20 -9.49 -12.47 2.96
N LEU A 21 -9.19 -11.93 4.15
CA LEU A 21 -9.47 -12.61 5.41
C LEU A 21 -10.23 -11.69 6.36
N LEU A 22 -11.43 -12.17 6.70
CA LEU A 22 -12.42 -11.62 7.62
C LEU A 22 -11.79 -11.36 8.99
N LEU A 23 -11.72 -10.09 9.41
CA LEU A 23 -11.08 -9.66 10.66
C LEU A 23 -12.04 -8.96 11.64
N SER A 24 -13.31 -9.40 11.72
CA SER A 24 -14.35 -8.67 12.45
C SER A 24 -14.60 -9.07 13.92
N SER A 25 -13.91 -10.07 14.49
CA SER A 25 -14.28 -10.57 15.84
C SER A 25 -13.14 -10.71 16.88
N SER A 26 -11.94 -10.18 16.64
CA SER A 26 -10.76 -10.50 17.47
C SER A 26 -10.34 -9.42 18.50
N CYS A 27 -11.18 -8.42 18.80
CA CYS A 27 -10.73 -7.26 19.60
C CYS A 27 -10.60 -7.57 21.12
N THR A 28 -11.33 -8.55 21.65
CA THR A 28 -11.31 -8.90 23.09
C THR A 28 -10.18 -9.86 23.47
N ILE A 29 -9.87 -10.83 22.61
CA ILE A 29 -8.81 -11.84 22.82
C ILE A 29 -7.41 -11.19 22.73
N PHE A 30 -7.23 -10.22 21.83
CA PHE A 30 -5.93 -9.56 21.66
C PHE A 30 -5.50 -8.73 22.87
N LYS A 31 -6.45 -8.09 23.56
CA LYS A 31 -6.18 -7.30 24.76
C LYS A 31 -5.74 -8.19 25.93
N SER A 32 -6.39 -9.34 26.12
CA SER A 32 -5.97 -10.31 27.14
C SER A 32 -4.59 -10.93 26.85
N ASP A 33 -4.22 -11.08 25.58
CA ASP A 33 -2.92 -11.64 25.18
C ASP A 33 -1.78 -10.62 25.31
N LEU A 34 -2.05 -9.33 25.08
CA LEU A 34 -1.11 -8.22 25.35
C LEU A 34 -0.76 -8.11 26.83
N ASP A 35 -1.76 -8.28 27.71
CA ASP A 35 -1.61 -8.26 29.17
C ASP A 35 -1.27 -9.66 29.76
N SER A 36 -0.91 -10.63 28.91
CA SER A 36 -0.64 -12.00 29.34
C SER A 36 0.58 -12.06 30.27
N SER A 37 0.46 -12.84 31.35
CA SER A 37 1.59 -13.15 32.24
C SER A 37 2.66 -14.02 31.56
N ASN A 38 2.36 -14.58 30.37
CA ASN A 38 3.35 -15.26 29.55
C ASN A 38 4.06 -14.25 28.62
N PRO A 39 5.37 -13.99 28.82
CA PRO A 39 6.10 -12.96 28.08
C PRO A 39 6.21 -13.26 26.58
N VAL A 40 6.17 -14.53 26.17
CA VAL A 40 6.20 -14.91 24.74
C VAL A 40 4.89 -14.55 24.06
N VAL A 41 3.76 -14.79 24.74
CA VAL A 41 2.42 -14.46 24.23
C VAL A 41 2.25 -12.94 24.13
N ALA A 42 2.62 -12.21 25.18
CA ALA A 42 2.58 -10.74 25.18
C ALA A 42 3.44 -10.14 24.06
N ALA A 43 4.67 -10.63 23.87
CA ALA A 43 5.55 -10.15 22.79
C ALA A 43 4.98 -10.45 21.40
N GLN A 44 4.35 -11.61 21.20
CA GLN A 44 3.72 -11.95 19.93
C GLN A 44 2.47 -11.10 19.67
N ALA A 45 1.65 -10.85 20.70
CA ALA A 45 0.47 -10.00 20.59
C ALA A 45 0.85 -8.55 20.24
N GLN A 46 1.93 -8.03 20.84
CA GLN A 46 2.49 -6.72 20.50
C GLN A 46 2.93 -6.67 19.03
N ARG A 47 3.69 -7.67 18.54
CA ARG A 47 4.12 -7.73 17.13
C ARG A 47 2.94 -7.71 16.17
N VAL A 48 1.87 -8.44 16.47
CA VAL A 48 0.67 -8.44 15.62
C VAL A 48 -0.01 -7.07 15.66
N SER A 49 -0.10 -6.42 16.82
CA SER A 49 -0.62 -5.05 16.94
C SER A 49 0.18 -4.07 16.07
N ASP A 50 1.51 -4.13 16.14
CA ASP A 50 2.40 -3.29 15.35
C ASP A 50 2.21 -3.52 13.84
N LEU A 51 2.13 -4.77 13.41
CA LEU A 51 1.86 -5.13 12.01
C LEU A 51 0.50 -4.61 11.54
N ARG A 52 -0.54 -4.67 12.37
CA ARG A 52 -1.87 -4.12 12.01
C ARG A 52 -1.81 -2.60 11.82
N ASN A 53 -1.07 -1.90 12.67
CA ASN A 53 -0.88 -0.46 12.54
C ASN A 53 -0.11 -0.12 11.26
N GLN A 54 0.99 -0.84 10.97
CA GLN A 54 1.75 -0.67 9.73
C GLN A 54 0.91 -0.91 8.48
N ILE A 55 0.06 -1.96 8.48
CA ILE A 55 -0.89 -2.22 7.39
C ILE A 55 -1.87 -1.07 7.23
N SER A 56 -2.42 -0.55 8.33
CA SER A 56 -3.36 0.58 8.29
C SER A 56 -2.73 1.83 7.68
N ASP A 57 -1.51 2.17 8.09
CA ASP A 57 -0.77 3.30 7.55
C ASP A 57 -0.44 3.12 6.07
N GLN A 58 0.01 1.94 5.67
CA GLN A 58 0.27 1.66 4.25
C GLN A 58 -1.00 1.74 3.40
N GLN A 59 -2.15 1.33 3.94
CA GLN A 59 -3.44 1.48 3.25
C GLN A 59 -3.80 2.95 3.01
N ARG A 60 -3.49 3.84 3.96
CA ARG A 60 -3.69 5.29 3.80
C ARG A 60 -2.80 5.86 2.70
N VAL A 61 -1.55 5.42 2.60
CA VAL A 61 -0.64 5.79 1.51
C VAL A 61 -1.21 5.32 0.16
N VAL A 62 -1.64 4.07 0.06
CA VAL A 62 -2.24 3.52 -1.17
C VAL A 62 -3.48 4.30 -1.60
N ASN A 63 -4.35 4.66 -0.65
CA ASN A 63 -5.55 5.45 -0.94
C ASN A 63 -5.20 6.84 -1.47
N THR A 64 -4.16 7.46 -0.92
CA THR A 64 -3.64 8.76 -1.39
C THR A 64 -3.11 8.67 -2.81
N GLU A 65 -2.30 7.64 -3.11
CA GLU A 65 -1.75 7.44 -4.44
C GLU A 65 -2.83 7.11 -5.48
N LYS A 66 -3.87 6.35 -5.10
CA LYS A 66 -5.05 6.15 -5.96
C LYS A 66 -5.78 7.45 -6.30
N ALA A 67 -5.92 8.36 -5.34
CA ALA A 67 -6.53 9.66 -5.58
C ALA A 67 -5.69 10.51 -6.53
N LYS A 68 -4.36 10.50 -6.37
CA LYS A 68 -3.43 11.18 -7.29
C LYS A 68 -3.52 10.60 -8.71
N LEU A 69 -3.54 9.27 -8.85
CA LEU A 69 -3.68 8.61 -10.15
C LEU A 69 -4.96 9.07 -10.86
N LYS A 70 -6.10 9.05 -10.16
CA LYS A 70 -7.38 9.52 -10.72
C LYS A 70 -7.34 10.99 -11.16
N SER A 71 -6.65 11.84 -10.40
CA SER A 71 -6.44 13.24 -10.80
C SER A 71 -5.61 13.35 -12.09
N LEU A 72 -4.55 12.56 -12.22
CA LEU A 72 -3.72 12.54 -13.44
C LEU A 72 -4.50 12.03 -14.66
N GLU A 73 -5.34 11.00 -14.49
CA GLU A 73 -6.22 10.51 -15.54
C GLU A 73 -7.18 11.60 -16.05
N TYR A 74 -7.75 12.40 -15.15
CA TYR A 74 -8.59 13.54 -15.54
C TYR A 74 -7.82 14.61 -16.30
N GLN A 75 -6.61 14.96 -15.84
CA GLN A 75 -5.75 15.92 -16.54
C GLN A 75 -5.39 15.43 -17.95
N LEU A 76 -5.05 14.15 -18.09
CA LEU A 76 -4.76 13.54 -19.39
C LEU A 76 -5.98 13.62 -20.32
N LYS A 77 -7.17 13.27 -19.81
CA LYS A 77 -8.41 13.33 -20.59
C LYS A 77 -8.72 14.76 -21.04
N SER A 78 -8.52 15.75 -20.18
CA SER A 78 -8.68 17.17 -20.52
C SER A 78 -7.72 17.59 -21.63
N ALA A 79 -6.43 17.28 -21.48
CA ALA A 79 -5.42 17.60 -22.48
C ALA A 79 -5.69 16.93 -23.85
N GLN A 80 -6.18 15.69 -23.86
CA GLN A 80 -6.60 15.01 -25.08
C GLN A 80 -7.79 15.70 -25.76
N GLN A 81 -8.76 16.19 -24.99
CA GLN A 81 -9.91 16.93 -25.53
C GLN A 81 -9.48 18.27 -26.10
N GLU A 82 -8.61 19.01 -25.41
CA GLU A 82 -8.05 20.27 -25.91
C GLU A 82 -7.27 20.07 -27.21
N LEU A 83 -6.43 19.03 -27.28
CA LEU A 83 -5.69 18.70 -28.49
C LEU A 83 -6.63 18.33 -29.65
N LYS A 84 -7.72 17.61 -29.38
CA LYS A 84 -8.73 17.30 -30.40
C LYS A 84 -9.43 18.57 -30.89
N ALA A 85 -9.82 19.47 -29.98
CA ALA A 85 -10.50 20.71 -30.33
C ALA A 85 -9.62 21.66 -31.18
N ARG A 86 -8.30 21.66 -30.96
CA ARG A 86 -7.34 22.46 -31.74
C ARG A 86 -7.01 21.89 -33.12
N LYS A 87 -7.32 20.61 -33.35
CA LYS A 87 -7.11 19.93 -34.64
C LYS A 87 -8.33 19.99 -35.56
N LEU A 88 -9.48 20.43 -35.04
CA LEU A 88 -10.68 20.75 -35.80
C LEU A 88 -10.62 22.21 -36.27
#